data_AF-A0A5M5C3I0-F1
#
_entry.id   AF-A0A5M5C3I0-F1
#
_cell.length_a   1.000
_cell.length_b   1.000
_cell.length_c   1.000
_cell.angle_alpha   90.00
_cell.angle_beta   90.00
_cell.angle_gamma   90.00
#
_symmetry.space_group_name_H-M   'P 1'
#
loop_
_entity.id
_entity.type
_entity.pdbx_description
1 polymer ?
#
loop_
_entity_poly.entity_id
_entity_poly.type
_entity_poly.pdbx_seq_one_letter_code
_entity_poly.pdbx_strand_id
1 'polypeptide(L)'
;MNTKKIVGIFLLSLCTMCFVNCSDDDTPDDPADTITLNMLNEHNGKTYLGESNVYINEANNFITSKNFISDVGNGAGVGANILPSLTNLTHEVAVTPGHIYQIFDKNTLIDFPSGNYAIQVETSYYQAYVVSKIVNSDMNIGAIVKYISVFPNNNGLPAYRYNIGSLYRIGETVELALPQDIEFFLKEHSAGIKGLNVTYANNKLRITLTKAPDIVNGPYGTFDLYIRSTNVFTIVEVHVE
;
A
#
# COMPACT_ATOMS: atom_id res chain seq x y z
N MET A 1 44.70 41.20 -52.55
CA MET A 1 45.04 40.22 -53.60
C MET A 1 45.73 39.05 -52.92
N ASN A 2 45.29 37.79 -52.95
CA ASN A 2 44.14 37.18 -53.62
C ASN A 2 43.75 35.89 -52.87
N THR A 3 42.44 35.76 -52.64
CA THR A 3 41.70 34.63 -52.10
C THR A 3 41.78 33.38 -52.98
N LYS A 4 41.94 32.18 -52.40
CA LYS A 4 41.47 30.88 -52.94
C LYS A 4 41.35 29.88 -51.79
N LYS A 5 40.41 28.95 -51.70
CA LYS A 5 39.02 28.79 -52.17
C LYS A 5 38.51 27.58 -51.35
N ILE A 6 37.32 27.69 -50.76
CA ILE A 6 36.61 26.61 -50.07
C ILE A 6 36.12 25.58 -51.09
N VAL A 7 36.37 24.29 -50.82
CA VAL A 7 35.68 23.10 -51.37
C VAL A 7 35.78 22.06 -50.24
N GLY A 8 34.74 21.50 -49.63
CA GLY A 8 33.40 21.19 -50.12
C GLY A 8 33.30 19.68 -50.34
N ILE A 9 33.15 18.89 -49.26
CA ILE A 9 32.67 17.50 -49.36
C ILE A 9 31.51 17.35 -48.38
N PHE A 10 30.31 17.50 -48.96
CA PHE A 10 29.06 16.95 -48.47
C PHE A 10 28.99 15.51 -48.96
N LEU A 11 28.78 14.54 -48.06
CA LEU A 11 28.14 13.29 -48.46
C LEU A 11 27.08 12.95 -47.42
N LEU A 12 25.83 13.15 -47.86
CA LEU A 12 24.58 12.79 -47.20
C LEU A 12 24.61 11.31 -46.80
N SER A 13 24.67 11.03 -45.50
CA SER A 13 24.28 9.72 -44.99
C SER A 13 22.75 9.68 -44.93
N LEU A 14 22.16 8.88 -45.80
CA LEU A 14 20.74 8.59 -45.87
C LEU A 14 20.37 7.66 -44.69
N CYS A 15 20.13 8.23 -43.51
CA CYS A 15 19.49 7.49 -42.42
C CYS A 15 18.00 7.39 -42.71
N THR A 16 17.61 6.30 -43.38
CA THR A 16 16.23 5.80 -43.42
C THR A 16 15.75 5.52 -42.00
N MET A 17 15.11 6.50 -41.37
CA MET A 17 14.31 6.28 -40.18
C MET A 17 12.94 5.77 -40.63
N CYS A 18 12.80 4.44 -40.68
CA CYS A 18 11.49 3.82 -40.65
C CYS A 18 10.98 3.88 -39.19
N PHE A 19 10.43 5.02 -38.77
CA PHE A 19 9.53 5.02 -37.62
C PHE A 19 8.12 4.73 -38.12
N VAL A 20 7.89 3.46 -38.41
CA VAL A 20 6.57 2.88 -38.18
C VAL A 20 6.54 2.50 -36.71
N ASN A 21 5.97 3.37 -35.87
CA ASN A 21 5.20 2.84 -34.75
C ASN A 21 3.75 3.21 -35.06
N CYS A 22 3.03 2.21 -35.55
CA CYS A 22 1.58 2.19 -35.46
C CYS A 22 1.20 2.50 -34.01
N SER A 23 0.08 3.20 -33.85
CA SER A 23 -0.63 3.26 -32.59
C SER A 23 -0.96 1.82 -32.18
N ASP A 24 -0.10 1.19 -31.40
CA ASP A 24 -0.61 0.27 -30.42
C ASP A 24 -1.40 1.16 -29.47
N ASP A 25 -2.71 0.98 -29.53
CA ASP A 25 -3.64 1.34 -28.49
C ASP A 25 -3.18 0.55 -27.25
N ASP A 26 -2.08 1.00 -26.63
CA ASP A 26 -1.60 0.59 -25.32
C ASP A 26 -2.57 1.17 -24.30
N THR A 27 -3.87 0.90 -24.46
CA THR A 27 -4.77 0.94 -23.34
C THR A 27 -4.23 -0.13 -22.39
N PRO A 28 -3.79 0.24 -21.17
CA PRO A 28 -3.53 -0.75 -20.16
C PRO A 28 -4.68 -1.76 -20.13
N ASP A 29 -4.38 -3.05 -20.03
CA ASP A 29 -5.35 -4.09 -19.67
C ASP A 29 -5.78 -3.84 -18.21
N ASP A 30 -6.46 -2.73 -17.99
CA ASP A 30 -7.08 -2.38 -16.72
C ASP A 30 -8.12 -3.47 -16.40
N PRO A 31 -8.19 -3.98 -15.17
CA PRO A 31 -9.18 -4.98 -14.82
C PRO A 31 -10.61 -4.48 -15.06
N ALA A 32 -11.53 -5.40 -15.30
CA ALA A 32 -12.93 -5.09 -15.64
C ALA A 32 -13.65 -4.20 -14.61
N ASP A 33 -13.24 -4.24 -13.35
CA ASP A 33 -13.81 -3.45 -12.24
C ASP A 33 -13.21 -2.04 -12.12
N THR A 34 -12.38 -1.62 -13.08
CA THR A 34 -11.77 -0.29 -13.09
C THR A 34 -12.81 0.79 -13.39
N ILE A 35 -12.80 1.83 -12.55
CA ILE A 35 -13.67 2.99 -12.72
C ILE A 35 -12.86 4.15 -13.29
N THR A 36 -13.32 4.74 -14.39
CA THR A 36 -12.79 6.00 -14.91
C THR A 36 -13.61 7.18 -14.39
N LEU A 37 -12.95 8.16 -13.81
CA LEU A 37 -13.55 9.31 -13.14
C LEU A 37 -12.94 10.60 -13.67
N ASN A 38 -13.80 11.51 -14.16
CA ASN A 38 -13.41 12.90 -14.39
C ASN A 38 -13.46 13.62 -13.04
N MET A 39 -12.31 13.74 -12.41
CA MET A 39 -12.18 14.22 -11.05
C MET A 39 -11.91 15.73 -11.07
N LEU A 40 -12.94 16.53 -10.84
CA LEU A 40 -12.84 18.00 -10.81
C LEU A 40 -12.25 18.47 -9.48
N ASN A 41 -11.43 19.52 -9.53
CA ASN A 41 -10.84 20.09 -8.34
C ASN A 41 -11.85 20.86 -7.47
N GLU A 42 -11.44 21.22 -6.26
CA GLU A 42 -12.28 21.84 -5.23
C GLU A 42 -13.01 23.09 -5.73
N HIS A 43 -12.35 23.90 -6.55
CA HIS A 43 -12.92 25.12 -7.11
C HIS A 43 -13.94 24.85 -8.23
N ASN A 44 -13.80 23.72 -8.94
CA ASN A 44 -14.55 23.42 -10.16
C ASN A 44 -15.58 22.29 -9.96
N GLY A 45 -16.06 22.08 -8.74
CA GLY A 45 -17.15 21.14 -8.43
C GLY A 45 -16.76 19.92 -7.60
N LYS A 46 -15.54 19.88 -7.07
CA LYS A 46 -15.00 18.90 -6.10
C LYS A 46 -15.54 17.48 -6.26
N THR A 47 -14.77 16.63 -6.94
CA THR A 47 -15.10 15.21 -7.07
C THR A 47 -14.24 14.37 -6.13
N TYR A 48 -14.85 13.40 -5.45
CA TYR A 48 -14.15 12.45 -4.56
C TYR A 48 -13.80 11.15 -5.28
N LEU A 49 -12.66 10.57 -4.93
CA LEU A 49 -12.21 9.26 -5.43
C LEU A 49 -12.85 8.15 -4.60
N GLY A 50 -13.87 7.49 -5.17
CA GLY A 50 -14.61 6.43 -4.49
C GLY A 50 -15.08 6.87 -3.09
N GLU A 51 -14.93 5.97 -2.12
CA GLU A 51 -15.25 6.24 -0.71
C GLU A 51 -14.02 6.70 0.11
N SER A 52 -12.90 7.01 -0.56
CA SER A 52 -11.62 7.30 0.09
C SER A 52 -11.53 8.68 0.75
N ASN A 53 -12.51 9.56 0.54
CA ASN A 53 -12.46 10.98 0.90
C ASN A 53 -11.28 11.77 0.29
N VAL A 54 -10.57 11.21 -0.70
CA VAL A 54 -9.55 11.94 -1.46
C VAL A 54 -10.25 12.78 -2.53
N TYR A 55 -9.86 14.06 -2.65
CA TYR A 55 -10.27 14.96 -3.72
C TYR A 55 -9.06 15.76 -4.23
N ILE A 56 -9.23 16.51 -5.31
CA ILE A 56 -8.19 17.41 -5.83
C ILE A 56 -8.42 18.81 -5.25
N ASN A 57 -7.44 19.40 -4.56
CA ASN A 57 -7.56 20.75 -4.00
C ASN A 57 -7.29 21.85 -5.06
N GLU A 58 -7.35 23.12 -4.65
CA GLU A 58 -7.11 24.28 -5.53
C GLU A 58 -5.69 24.33 -6.12
N ALA A 59 -4.70 23.76 -5.42
CA ALA A 59 -3.33 23.62 -5.90
C ALA A 59 -3.15 22.47 -6.91
N ASN A 60 -4.23 21.75 -7.23
CA ASN A 60 -4.23 20.53 -8.04
C ASN A 60 -3.40 19.37 -7.45
N ASN A 61 -3.44 19.24 -6.12
CA ASN A 61 -2.91 18.11 -5.38
C ASN A 61 -4.05 17.18 -4.95
N PHE A 62 -3.82 15.87 -4.93
CA PHE A 62 -4.67 14.97 -4.17
C PHE A 62 -4.52 15.29 -2.69
N ILE A 63 -5.64 15.41 -1.98
CA ILE A 63 -5.66 15.70 -0.55
C ILE A 63 -6.68 14.83 0.20
N THR A 64 -6.36 14.47 1.43
CA THR A 64 -7.28 13.81 2.38
C THR A 64 -6.96 14.21 3.82
N SER A 65 -7.98 14.30 4.67
CA SER A 65 -7.81 14.61 6.11
C SER A 65 -7.77 13.38 7.02
N LYS A 66 -8.09 12.20 6.48
CA LYS A 66 -8.26 10.96 7.27
C LYS A 66 -7.37 9.82 6.80
N ASN A 67 -7.16 9.70 5.50
CA ASN A 67 -6.48 8.57 4.89
C ASN A 67 -5.03 8.93 4.55
N PHE A 68 -4.26 7.97 4.10
CA PHE A 68 -2.91 8.21 3.59
C PHE A 68 -2.84 7.94 2.10
N ILE A 69 -1.98 8.71 1.43
CA ILE A 69 -1.68 8.58 0.01
C ILE A 69 -0.19 8.26 -0.12
N SER A 70 0.15 7.32 -0.99
CA SER A 70 1.51 7.12 -1.49
C SER A 70 1.54 7.32 -3.00
N ASP A 71 2.47 8.15 -3.47
CA ASP A 71 2.82 8.22 -4.89
C ASP A 71 3.86 7.13 -5.20
N VAL A 72 3.45 6.14 -5.98
CA VAL A 72 4.31 5.02 -6.41
C VAL A 72 5.21 5.45 -7.57
N GLY A 73 4.87 6.53 -8.26
CA GLY A 73 5.55 7.01 -9.46
C GLY A 73 4.93 6.47 -10.75
N ASN A 74 5.72 6.48 -11.82
CA ASN A 74 5.28 6.10 -13.16
C ASN A 74 4.69 4.69 -13.21
N GLY A 75 3.55 4.56 -13.87
CA GLY A 75 2.92 3.28 -14.14
C GLY A 75 2.14 3.28 -15.45
N ALA A 76 1.58 2.13 -15.78
CA ALA A 76 0.86 1.91 -17.03
C ALA A 76 -0.56 1.43 -16.73
N GLY A 77 -1.31 2.12 -15.87
CA GLY A 77 -2.68 1.73 -15.48
C GLY A 77 -2.82 1.18 -14.07
N VAL A 78 -4.02 0.72 -13.72
CA VAL A 78 -4.33 0.17 -12.39
C VAL A 78 -4.43 -1.36 -12.42
N GLY A 79 -4.46 -2.00 -11.25
CA GLY A 79 -4.71 -3.44 -11.14
C GLY A 79 -3.48 -4.33 -11.36
N ALA A 80 -2.33 -3.74 -11.69
CA ALA A 80 -1.06 -4.42 -11.58
C ALA A 80 -0.81 -4.86 -10.11
N ASN A 81 -0.14 -5.99 -9.93
CA ASN A 81 0.25 -6.50 -8.61
C ASN A 81 1.42 -5.66 -8.05
N ILE A 82 1.09 -4.43 -7.65
CA ILE A 82 1.99 -3.45 -7.07
C ILE A 82 1.91 -3.59 -5.57
N LEU A 83 3.05 -3.92 -4.95
CA LEU A 83 3.17 -3.98 -3.50
C LEU A 83 2.71 -2.66 -2.85
N PRO A 84 1.97 -2.72 -1.72
CA PRO A 84 1.71 -1.55 -0.89
C PRO A 84 2.99 -0.76 -0.58
N SER A 85 3.02 0.51 -0.97
CA SER A 85 4.08 1.48 -0.71
C SER A 85 3.73 2.28 0.55
N LEU A 86 4.38 1.94 1.66
CA LEU A 86 4.01 2.43 3.00
C LEU A 86 5.08 3.30 3.67
N THR A 87 6.11 3.73 2.94
CA THR A 87 7.23 4.52 3.49
C THR A 87 7.03 6.04 3.40
N ASN A 88 6.38 6.52 2.33
CA ASN A 88 6.16 7.94 2.06
C ASN A 88 4.67 8.30 2.13
N LEU A 89 4.01 7.92 3.22
CA LEU A 89 2.60 8.20 3.43
C LEU A 89 2.40 9.70 3.69
N THR A 90 1.55 10.34 2.90
CA THR A 90 1.22 11.76 3.00
C THR A 90 -0.30 11.99 2.96
N HIS A 91 -0.72 13.15 3.42
CA HIS A 91 -2.10 13.63 3.28
C HIS A 91 -2.31 14.49 2.05
N GLU A 92 -1.23 14.94 1.41
CA GLU A 92 -1.27 15.78 0.23
C GLU A 92 -0.11 15.46 -0.73
N VAL A 93 -0.42 15.31 -2.01
CA VAL A 93 0.57 15.03 -3.06
C VAL A 93 0.13 15.56 -4.42
N ALA A 94 1.07 16.01 -5.24
CA ALA A 94 0.78 16.53 -6.58
C ALA A 94 0.10 15.48 -7.47
N VAL A 95 -0.90 15.90 -8.26
CA VAL A 95 -1.54 15.07 -9.27
C VAL A 95 -0.71 15.10 -10.56
N THR A 96 -0.02 14.00 -10.84
CA THR A 96 0.93 13.89 -11.96
C THR A 96 0.42 12.86 -12.97
N PRO A 97 0.11 13.26 -14.22
CA PRO A 97 -0.24 12.31 -15.27
C PRO A 97 0.81 11.21 -15.45
N GLY A 98 0.37 9.97 -15.66
CA GLY A 98 1.22 8.79 -15.76
C GLY A 98 1.62 8.16 -14.42
N HIS A 99 1.30 8.78 -13.28
CA HIS A 99 1.61 8.21 -11.96
C HIS A 99 0.50 7.31 -11.42
N ILE A 100 0.91 6.33 -10.60
CA ILE A 100 0.05 5.51 -9.76
C ILE A 100 0.12 5.99 -8.31
N TYR A 101 -1.04 6.13 -7.70
CA TYR A 101 -1.21 6.46 -6.29
C TYR A 101 -1.90 5.31 -5.58
N GLN A 102 -1.51 5.07 -4.34
CA GLN A 102 -2.17 4.13 -3.44
C GLN A 102 -2.79 4.89 -2.28
N ILE A 103 -4.07 4.63 -2.00
CA ILE A 103 -4.83 5.32 -0.96
C ILE A 103 -5.27 4.31 0.09
N PHE A 104 -4.79 4.50 1.31
CA PHE A 104 -4.97 3.59 2.44
C PHE A 104 -5.86 4.21 3.51
N ASP A 105 -6.83 3.45 4.02
CA ASP A 105 -7.52 3.82 5.25
C ASP A 105 -6.52 3.74 6.41
N LYS A 106 -6.33 4.84 7.13
CA LYS A 106 -5.40 4.90 8.26
C LYS A 106 -5.69 3.84 9.33
N ASN A 107 -6.95 3.44 9.49
CA ASN A 107 -7.36 2.49 10.52
C ASN A 107 -6.97 1.06 10.16
N THR A 108 -6.57 0.82 8.91
CA THR A 108 -6.08 -0.47 8.41
C THR A 108 -4.56 -0.57 8.44
N LEU A 109 -3.86 0.46 8.92
CA LEU A 109 -2.40 0.49 9.03
C LEU A 109 -1.95 0.39 10.48
N ILE A 110 -0.83 -0.28 10.71
CA ILE A 110 -0.14 -0.35 12.00
C ILE A 110 1.34 -0.02 11.78
N ASP A 111 1.90 0.81 12.66
CA ASP A 111 3.34 0.99 12.77
C ASP A 111 3.92 -0.10 13.67
N PHE A 112 4.94 -0.80 13.16
CA PHE A 112 5.64 -1.86 13.88
C PHE A 112 6.87 -1.30 14.62
N PRO A 113 7.42 -2.01 15.61
CA PRO A 113 8.58 -1.56 16.38
C PRO A 113 9.79 -1.09 15.55
N SER A 114 9.96 -1.59 14.34
CA SER A 114 10.97 -1.16 13.36
C SER A 114 10.71 0.22 12.74
N GLY A 115 9.57 0.85 12.99
CA GLY A 115 9.11 2.09 12.36
C GLY A 115 8.50 1.90 10.96
N ASN A 116 8.27 0.65 10.55
CA ASN A 116 7.65 0.34 9.26
C ASN A 116 6.14 0.13 9.44
N TYR A 117 5.37 0.77 8.57
CA TYR A 117 3.95 0.50 8.44
C TYR A 117 3.69 -0.83 7.72
N ALA A 118 2.60 -1.48 8.11
CA ALA A 118 2.00 -2.58 7.37
C ALA A 118 0.49 -2.38 7.25
N ILE A 119 -0.11 -2.87 6.16
CA ILE A 119 -1.56 -2.90 5.93
C ILE A 119 -2.16 -4.25 6.37
N GLN A 120 -3.36 -4.22 6.93
CA GLN A 120 -4.07 -5.41 7.37
C GLN A 120 -4.30 -6.39 6.22
N VAL A 121 -4.15 -7.69 6.45
CA VAL A 121 -4.62 -8.72 5.52
C VAL A 121 -6.14 -8.62 5.32
N GLU A 122 -6.62 -9.07 4.16
CA GLU A 122 -8.06 -9.14 3.81
C GLU A 122 -8.78 -7.78 3.78
N THR A 123 -8.04 -6.67 3.93
CA THR A 123 -8.56 -5.32 3.69
C THR A 123 -8.20 -4.85 2.28
N SER A 124 -9.00 -3.95 1.73
CA SER A 124 -8.72 -3.33 0.45
C SER A 124 -8.13 -1.93 0.59
N TYR A 125 -7.40 -1.49 -0.44
CA TYR A 125 -6.98 -0.11 -0.63
C TYR A 125 -7.23 0.30 -2.09
N TYR A 126 -7.27 1.59 -2.37
CA TYR A 126 -7.44 2.05 -3.75
C TYR A 126 -6.09 2.17 -4.44
N GLN A 127 -6.01 1.67 -5.67
CA GLN A 127 -5.01 2.11 -6.64
C GLN A 127 -5.67 3.11 -7.59
N ALA A 128 -4.96 4.20 -7.88
CA ALA A 128 -5.43 5.25 -8.77
C ALA A 128 -4.34 5.62 -9.77
N TYR A 129 -4.68 5.63 -11.05
CA TYR A 129 -3.81 6.05 -12.15
C TYR A 129 -4.32 7.36 -12.75
N VAL A 130 -3.45 8.34 -12.87
CA VAL A 130 -3.79 9.64 -13.47
C VAL A 130 -3.53 9.57 -14.97
N VAL A 131 -4.59 9.59 -15.77
CA VAL A 131 -4.50 9.52 -17.23
C VAL A 131 -4.02 10.86 -17.79
N SER A 132 -4.70 11.94 -17.44
CA SER A 132 -4.38 13.28 -17.95
C SER A 132 -4.99 14.37 -17.07
N LYS A 133 -4.51 15.61 -17.25
CA LYS A 133 -5.18 16.80 -16.68
C LYS A 133 -6.44 17.12 -17.47
N ILE A 134 -7.43 17.72 -16.80
CA ILE A 134 -8.60 18.32 -17.44
C ILE A 134 -8.33 19.82 -17.52
N VAL A 135 -8.30 20.36 -18.73
CA VAL A 135 -7.99 21.78 -18.97
C VAL A 135 -9.20 22.47 -19.56
N ASN A 136 -9.54 23.64 -19.02
CA ASN A 136 -10.52 24.55 -19.57
C ASN A 136 -9.90 25.95 -19.68
N SER A 137 -9.81 26.49 -20.90
CA SER A 137 -9.27 27.84 -21.16
C SER A 137 -7.91 28.07 -20.49
N ASP A 138 -6.97 27.15 -20.72
CA ASP A 138 -5.61 27.09 -20.14
C ASP A 138 -5.51 26.89 -18.62
N MET A 139 -6.64 26.82 -17.91
CA MET A 139 -6.70 26.50 -16.49
C MET A 139 -6.83 25.00 -16.27
N ASN A 140 -6.02 24.43 -15.38
CA ASN A 140 -6.22 23.08 -14.88
C ASN A 140 -7.40 23.04 -13.91
N ILE A 141 -8.46 22.31 -14.28
CA ILE A 141 -9.69 22.19 -13.49
C ILE A 141 -9.86 20.81 -12.86
N GLY A 142 -8.91 19.88 -13.06
CA GLY A 142 -8.99 18.53 -12.50
C GLY A 142 -8.14 17.51 -13.26
N ALA A 143 -8.48 16.24 -13.12
CA ALA A 143 -7.79 15.14 -13.81
C ALA A 143 -8.76 14.02 -14.20
N ILE A 144 -8.42 13.31 -15.27
CA ILE A 144 -9.03 12.02 -15.60
C ILE A 144 -8.25 10.96 -14.81
N VAL A 145 -8.95 10.27 -13.92
CA VAL A 145 -8.36 9.28 -13.00
C VAL A 145 -9.05 7.95 -13.21
N LYS A 146 -8.27 6.89 -13.40
CA LYS A 146 -8.75 5.51 -13.30
C LYS A 146 -8.48 5.00 -11.90
N TYR A 147 -9.41 4.30 -11.27
CA TYR A 147 -9.17 3.70 -9.95
C TYR A 147 -9.85 2.35 -9.80
N ILE A 148 -9.30 1.54 -8.90
CA ILE A 148 -9.81 0.22 -8.54
C ILE A 148 -9.49 -0.08 -7.08
N SER A 149 -10.36 -0.85 -6.43
CA SER A 149 -10.10 -1.41 -5.11
C SER A 149 -9.30 -2.71 -5.24
N VAL A 150 -8.17 -2.81 -4.56
CA VAL A 150 -7.29 -3.99 -4.60
C VAL A 150 -7.03 -4.51 -3.19
N PHE A 151 -6.74 -5.81 -3.10
CA PHE A 151 -6.34 -6.48 -1.87
C PHE A 151 -4.84 -6.80 -1.91
N PRO A 152 -4.09 -6.57 -0.82
CA PRO A 152 -2.69 -6.95 -0.78
C PRO A 152 -2.56 -8.47 -0.70
N ASN A 153 -1.44 -9.01 -1.21
CA ASN A 153 -1.09 -10.40 -0.97
C ASN A 153 -0.89 -10.63 0.54
N ASN A 154 -1.44 -11.71 1.09
CA ASN A 154 -1.31 -12.00 2.52
C ASN A 154 0.12 -12.46 2.93
N ASN A 155 1.03 -12.67 1.98
CA ASN A 155 2.40 -13.14 2.18
C ASN A 155 2.49 -14.45 2.98
N GLY A 156 1.47 -15.30 2.91
CA GLY A 156 1.38 -16.53 3.70
C GLY A 156 1.05 -16.31 5.18
N LEU A 157 0.68 -15.09 5.59
CA LEU A 157 0.06 -14.84 6.90
C LEU A 157 -1.35 -15.44 6.93
N PRO A 158 -1.83 -15.90 8.11
CA PRO A 158 -3.21 -16.35 8.27
C PRO A 158 -4.20 -15.18 8.17
N ALA A 159 -5.50 -15.52 8.15
CA ALA A 159 -6.61 -14.58 8.17
C ALA A 159 -6.50 -13.57 9.32
N TYR A 160 -7.16 -12.42 9.18
CA TYR A 160 -7.16 -11.40 10.23
C TYR A 160 -7.81 -11.94 11.51
N ARG A 161 -7.15 -11.72 12.67
CA ARG A 161 -7.58 -12.24 13.98
C ARG A 161 -7.68 -13.77 14.00
N TYR A 162 -6.61 -14.41 13.55
CA TYR A 162 -6.50 -15.86 13.55
C TYR A 162 -6.33 -16.40 14.97
N ASN A 163 -7.23 -17.28 15.39
CA ASN A 163 -7.13 -17.97 16.67
C ASN A 163 -6.07 -19.09 16.60
N ILE A 164 -4.97 -18.93 17.33
CA ILE A 164 -3.91 -19.97 17.40
C ILE A 164 -4.23 -21.07 18.43
N GLY A 165 -5.14 -20.79 19.37
CA GLY A 165 -5.61 -21.73 20.38
C GLY A 165 -5.67 -21.13 21.79
N SER A 166 -5.83 -22.03 22.76
CA SER A 166 -5.97 -21.70 24.19
C SER A 166 -4.87 -22.35 25.03
N LEU A 167 -4.47 -21.68 26.11
CA LEU A 167 -3.48 -22.11 27.09
C LEU A 167 -4.09 -22.11 28.49
N TYR A 168 -3.97 -23.21 29.21
CA TYR A 168 -4.59 -23.42 30.51
C TYR A 168 -3.59 -23.62 31.65
N ARG A 169 -2.42 -24.21 31.33
CA ARG A 169 -1.43 -24.60 32.34
C ARG A 169 -0.05 -24.09 32.01
N ILE A 170 0.72 -23.79 33.06
CA ILE A 170 2.14 -23.40 32.91
C ILE A 170 2.87 -24.47 32.10
N GLY A 171 3.60 -24.03 31.08
CA GLY A 171 4.36 -24.87 30.17
C GLY A 171 3.60 -25.28 28.90
N GLU A 172 2.29 -25.06 28.83
CA GLU A 172 1.54 -25.30 27.58
C GLU A 172 1.98 -24.35 26.48
N THR A 173 1.87 -24.84 25.24
CA THR A 173 2.31 -24.10 24.06
C THR A 173 1.31 -24.20 22.93
N VAL A 174 1.15 -23.10 22.21
CA VAL A 174 0.50 -23.05 20.90
C VAL A 174 1.53 -22.61 19.86
N GLU A 175 1.36 -23.09 18.64
CA GLU A 175 2.36 -22.91 17.58
C GLU A 175 1.70 -22.60 16.23
N LEU A 176 2.36 -21.75 15.44
CA LEU A 176 1.89 -21.32 14.13
C LEU A 176 3.06 -21.28 13.15
N ALA A 177 2.89 -21.95 12.00
CA ALA A 177 3.81 -21.81 10.88
C ALA A 177 3.60 -20.44 10.21
N LEU A 178 4.70 -19.74 9.94
CA LEU A 178 4.71 -18.38 9.39
C LEU A 178 5.79 -18.25 8.30
N PRO A 179 5.69 -17.25 7.41
CA PRO A 179 6.77 -16.94 6.46
C PRO A 179 8.07 -16.57 7.17
N GLN A 180 9.17 -16.51 6.42
CA GLN A 180 10.46 -15.98 6.88
C GLN A 180 10.39 -14.47 7.13
N ASP A 181 11.35 -13.96 7.90
CA ASP A 181 11.60 -12.53 8.11
C ASP A 181 10.36 -11.74 8.57
N ILE A 182 9.64 -12.31 9.55
CA ILE A 182 8.54 -11.62 10.21
C ILE A 182 9.06 -10.63 11.24
N GLU A 183 8.23 -9.63 11.53
CA GLU A 183 8.33 -8.82 12.73
C GLU A 183 7.01 -8.95 13.51
N PHE A 184 7.09 -9.01 14.82
CA PHE A 184 5.91 -9.13 15.66
C PHE A 184 6.07 -8.42 16.99
N PHE A 185 4.93 -8.08 17.60
CA PHE A 185 4.86 -7.61 18.98
C PHE A 185 3.53 -8.01 19.62
N LEU A 186 3.55 -8.25 20.92
CA LEU A 186 2.33 -8.37 21.71
C LEU A 186 1.85 -6.97 22.09
N LYS A 187 0.60 -6.66 21.78
CA LYS A 187 0.00 -5.41 22.26
C LYS A 187 -0.16 -5.47 23.77
N GLU A 188 0.18 -4.39 24.46
CA GLU A 188 0.07 -4.34 25.91
C GLU A 188 -1.38 -4.63 26.35
N HIS A 189 -1.56 -5.73 27.07
CA HIS A 189 -2.82 -6.07 27.71
C HIS A 189 -2.93 -5.31 29.04
N SER A 190 -4.14 -4.94 29.47
CA SER A 190 -4.37 -4.22 30.73
C SER A 190 -3.91 -5.01 31.98
N ALA A 191 -3.87 -6.34 31.89
CA ALA A 191 -3.28 -7.23 32.92
C ALA A 191 -1.75 -7.40 32.78
N GLY A 192 -1.11 -6.69 31.83
CA GLY A 192 0.29 -6.83 31.44
C GLY A 192 0.56 -8.05 30.56
N ILE A 193 1.69 -8.04 29.84
CA ILE A 193 2.20 -9.20 29.05
C ILE A 193 2.80 -10.28 29.99
N LYS A 194 2.55 -10.18 31.30
CA LYS A 194 3.18 -11.02 32.32
C LYS A 194 2.64 -12.43 32.18
N GLY A 195 3.46 -13.35 31.70
CA GLY A 195 3.13 -14.76 31.68
C GLY A 195 3.06 -15.40 30.30
N LEU A 196 3.25 -14.66 29.21
CA LEU A 196 3.45 -15.24 27.88
C LEU A 196 4.90 -15.05 27.43
N ASN A 197 5.52 -16.14 26.96
CA ASN A 197 6.79 -16.08 26.25
C ASN A 197 6.54 -16.38 24.78
N VAL A 198 6.98 -15.48 23.90
CA VAL A 198 6.82 -15.62 22.45
C VAL A 198 8.19 -15.81 21.82
N THR A 199 8.35 -16.88 21.07
CA THR A 199 9.58 -17.20 20.33
C THR A 199 9.26 -17.47 18.88
N TYR A 200 10.21 -17.16 18.01
CA TYR A 200 10.12 -17.47 16.58
C TYR A 200 11.44 -18.07 16.12
N ALA A 201 11.37 -19.30 15.61
CA ALA A 201 12.51 -20.01 15.05
C ALA A 201 12.03 -21.03 14.02
N ASN A 202 12.83 -21.27 12.97
CA ASN A 202 12.51 -22.25 11.92
C ASN A 202 11.11 -22.04 11.33
N ASN A 203 10.77 -20.79 10.99
CA ASN A 203 9.49 -20.41 10.39
C ASN A 203 8.27 -20.77 11.25
N LYS A 204 8.48 -20.85 12.56
CA LYS A 204 7.45 -21.27 13.51
C LYS A 204 7.45 -20.35 14.71
N LEU A 205 6.32 -19.71 14.92
CA LEU A 205 6.02 -18.97 16.13
C LEU A 205 5.54 -19.95 17.19
N ARG A 206 6.04 -19.80 18.41
CA ARG A 206 5.58 -20.54 19.59
C ARG A 206 5.28 -19.56 20.72
N ILE A 207 4.10 -19.69 21.29
CA ILE A 207 3.68 -18.97 22.50
C ILE A 207 3.60 -19.97 23.64
N THR A 208 4.31 -19.71 24.73
CA THR A 208 4.32 -20.55 25.95
C THR A 208 3.74 -19.80 27.13
N LEU A 209 2.83 -20.46 27.87
CA LEU A 209 2.34 -19.95 29.14
C LEU A 209 3.39 -20.17 30.24
N THR A 210 3.83 -19.10 30.88
CA THR A 210 4.92 -19.10 31.88
C THR A 210 4.45 -18.75 33.30
N LYS A 211 3.18 -18.37 33.46
CA LYS A 211 2.54 -18.10 34.75
C LYS A 211 1.16 -18.72 34.77
N ALA A 212 0.70 -19.11 35.96
CA ALA A 212 -0.65 -19.64 36.13
C ALA A 212 -1.67 -18.57 35.74
N PRO A 213 -2.77 -18.94 35.07
CA PRO A 213 -3.84 -17.99 34.78
C PRO A 213 -4.41 -17.38 36.06
N ASP A 214 -4.61 -16.06 36.04
CA ASP A 214 -5.16 -15.30 37.16
C ASP A 214 -6.01 -14.16 36.62
N ILE A 215 -7.31 -14.18 36.91
CA ILE A 215 -8.28 -13.17 36.43
C ILE A 215 -8.02 -11.76 36.99
N VAL A 216 -7.31 -11.66 38.12
CA VAL A 216 -6.97 -10.40 38.80
C VAL A 216 -5.59 -9.89 38.36
N ASN A 217 -4.60 -10.77 38.30
CA ASN A 217 -3.19 -10.39 38.13
C ASN A 217 -2.59 -10.75 36.76
N GLY A 218 -3.32 -11.51 35.94
CA GLY A 218 -2.87 -12.01 34.66
C GLY A 218 -1.82 -13.14 34.75
N PRO A 219 -1.60 -13.87 33.65
CA PRO A 219 -2.27 -13.72 32.35
C PRO A 219 -3.68 -14.35 32.36
N TYR A 220 -4.68 -13.69 31.77
CA TYR A 220 -6.05 -14.22 31.61
C TYR A 220 -6.75 -13.48 30.49
N GLY A 221 -7.54 -14.17 29.68
CA GLY A 221 -8.29 -13.60 28.55
C GLY A 221 -7.56 -13.74 27.20
N THR A 222 -7.93 -12.89 26.25
CA THR A 222 -7.39 -12.90 24.88
C THR A 222 -6.20 -11.96 24.75
N PHE A 223 -5.12 -12.46 24.17
CA PHE A 223 -3.92 -11.68 23.86
C PHE A 223 -3.74 -11.57 22.35
N ASP A 224 -3.58 -10.32 21.89
CA ASP A 224 -3.39 -9.99 20.48
C ASP A 224 -1.89 -9.89 20.16
N LEU A 225 -1.42 -10.79 19.29
CA LEU A 225 -0.09 -10.75 18.71
C LEU A 225 -0.18 -10.17 17.30
N TYR A 226 0.44 -9.00 17.10
CA TYR A 226 0.54 -8.37 15.79
C TYR A 226 1.75 -8.93 15.07
N ILE A 227 1.55 -9.42 13.86
CA ILE A 227 2.61 -10.05 13.04
C ILE A 227 2.59 -9.42 11.66
N ARG A 228 3.71 -8.86 11.21
CA ARG A 228 3.89 -8.45 9.82
C ARG A 228 4.86 -9.33 9.07
N SER A 229 4.62 -9.43 7.77
CA SER A 229 5.57 -9.91 6.77
C SER A 229 5.64 -8.85 5.67
N THR A 230 6.81 -8.24 5.52
CA THR A 230 7.05 -7.08 4.66
C THR A 230 6.05 -5.93 4.93
N ASN A 231 5.09 -5.69 4.05
CA ASN A 231 4.15 -4.58 4.08
C ASN A 231 2.73 -4.96 4.49
N VAL A 232 2.48 -6.23 4.87
CA VAL A 232 1.17 -6.67 5.37
C VAL A 232 1.24 -7.23 6.78
N PHE A 233 0.16 -7.11 7.54
CA PHE A 233 0.07 -7.67 8.88
C PHE A 233 -1.25 -8.39 9.16
N THR A 234 -1.20 -9.30 10.13
CA THR A 234 -2.37 -9.91 10.75
C THR A 234 -2.28 -9.80 12.28
N ILE A 235 -3.40 -10.10 12.94
CA ILE A 235 -3.47 -10.31 14.38
C ILE A 235 -3.66 -11.80 14.60
N VAL A 236 -2.86 -12.38 15.48
CA VAL A 236 -3.03 -13.74 15.98
C VAL A 236 -3.48 -13.66 17.43
N GLU A 237 -4.57 -14.34 17.75
CA GLU A 237 -5.21 -14.32 19.06
C GLU A 237 -4.92 -15.63 19.80
N VAL A 238 -4.42 -15.52 21.04
CA VAL A 238 -4.28 -16.65 21.97
C VAL A 238 -5.13 -16.41 23.21
N HIS A 239 -5.86 -17.43 23.65
CA HIS A 239 -6.66 -17.36 24.87
C HIS A 239 -5.92 -17.99 26.05
N VAL A 240 -6.06 -17.39 27.23
CA VAL A 240 -5.51 -17.91 28.48
C VAL A 240 -6.63 -18.03 29.52
N GLU A 241 -6.83 -19.22 30.07
CA GLU A 241 -7.92 -19.55 31.00
C GLU A 241 -7.49 -20.46 32.15
#